data_AF-A0A1Z4V2U8-F1
#
_entry.id   AF-A0A1Z4V2U8-F1
#
_cell.length_a   1.000
_cell.length_b   1.000
_cell.length_c   1.000
_cell.angle_alpha   90.00
_cell.angle_beta   90.00
_cell.angle_gamma   90.00
#
_symmetry.space_group_name_H-M   'P 1'
#
loop_
_entity.id
_entity.type
_entity.pdbx_description
1 polymer ?
#
loop_
_entity_poly.entity_id
_entity_poly.type
_entity_poly.pdbx_seq_one_letter_code
_entity_poly.pdbx_strand_id
1 'polypeptide(L)'
;MGNQINQKSSRLDTSDLTYVSYHRLAADWLENEACPVIPELVIEIISPGQTFGDMIDKATYYLQAGILLVWIVDTISQTITVFTASSLPVTFRGNQIISHEILTDLEITPHTIFQRAGLIR
;
A
#
# COMPACT_ATOMS: atom_id res chain seq x y z
N MET A 1 38.74 13.66 -4.77
CA MET A 1 38.05 12.36 -4.62
C MET A 1 36.63 12.64 -4.15
N GLY A 2 35.64 12.56 -5.04
CA GLY A 2 34.23 12.77 -4.71
C GLY A 2 33.62 11.48 -4.16
N ASN A 3 32.97 11.56 -3.01
CA ASN A 3 32.22 10.44 -2.45
C ASN A 3 31.05 10.10 -3.37
N GLN A 4 31.08 8.91 -3.95
CA GLN A 4 29.89 8.28 -4.51
C GLN A 4 28.98 7.91 -3.34
N ILE A 5 27.96 8.72 -3.12
CA ILE A 5 26.75 8.31 -2.40
C ILE A 5 26.21 7.10 -3.14
N ASN A 6 26.35 5.93 -2.51
CA ASN A 6 25.69 4.70 -2.93
C ASN A 6 24.18 4.95 -2.90
N GLN A 7 23.60 5.37 -4.03
CA GLN A 7 22.18 5.21 -4.27
C GLN A 7 21.93 3.71 -4.35
N LYS A 8 21.65 3.10 -3.20
CA LYS A 8 21.00 1.80 -3.17
C LYS A 8 19.70 2.01 -3.92
N SER A 9 19.62 1.50 -5.14
CA SER A 9 18.36 1.36 -5.87
C SER A 9 17.43 0.58 -4.95
N SER A 10 16.54 1.28 -4.27
CA SER A 10 15.47 0.68 -3.48
C SER A 10 14.48 0.17 -4.51
N ARG A 11 14.79 -0.99 -5.09
CA ARG A 11 13.82 -1.78 -5.82
C ARG A 11 12.70 -2.01 -4.84
N LEU A 12 11.59 -1.29 -4.99
CA LEU A 12 10.39 -1.56 -4.23
C LEU A 12 10.10 -3.04 -4.51
N ASP A 13 10.09 -3.86 -3.47
CA ASP A 13 9.65 -5.24 -3.62
C ASP A 13 8.28 -5.24 -4.28
N THR A 14 7.99 -6.25 -5.09
CA THR A 14 6.75 -6.31 -5.86
C THR A 14 5.57 -6.45 -4.88
N SER A 15 5.04 -5.34 -4.41
CA SER A 15 3.80 -5.29 -3.64
C SER A 15 2.64 -5.79 -4.48
N ASP A 16 1.58 -6.28 -3.83
CA ASP A 16 0.42 -6.82 -4.55
C ASP A 16 -0.33 -5.77 -5.36
N LEU A 17 -0.39 -4.52 -4.87
CA LEU A 17 -0.97 -3.40 -5.60
C LEU A 17 -0.31 -2.08 -5.21
N THR A 18 -0.09 -1.21 -6.20
CA THR A 18 0.33 0.17 -5.97
C THR A 18 -0.61 1.15 -6.64
N TYR A 19 -0.70 2.36 -6.10
CA TYR A 19 -1.33 3.49 -6.74
C TYR A 19 -0.34 4.63 -6.88
N VAL A 20 -0.30 5.16 -8.10
CA VAL A 20 0.51 6.31 -8.50
C VAL A 20 -0.43 7.28 -9.22
N SER A 21 -0.54 8.50 -8.72
CA SER A 21 -1.33 9.55 -9.33
C SER A 21 -0.65 10.11 -10.57
N TYR A 22 -1.46 10.72 -11.44
CA TYR A 22 -0.94 11.41 -12.62
C TYR A 22 -0.10 12.66 -12.30
N HIS A 23 -0.13 13.11 -11.04
CA HIS A 23 0.79 14.15 -10.56
C HIS A 23 2.23 13.60 -10.39
N ARG A 24 2.39 12.31 -10.08
CA ARG A 24 3.70 11.67 -9.92
C ARG A 24 4.20 11.03 -11.22
N LEU A 25 3.31 10.42 -12.00
CA LEU A 25 3.68 9.72 -13.23
C LEU A 25 2.77 10.17 -14.37
N ALA A 26 3.34 10.61 -15.49
CA ALA A 26 2.54 11.09 -16.61
C ALA A 26 1.58 10.02 -17.14
N ALA A 27 0.37 10.42 -17.54
CA ALA A 27 -0.68 9.49 -17.95
C ALA A 27 -0.37 8.70 -19.22
N ASP A 28 0.54 9.22 -20.04
CA ASP A 28 1.05 8.64 -21.27
C ASP A 28 2.36 7.84 -21.05
N TRP A 29 2.82 7.69 -19.80
CA TRP A 29 3.94 6.80 -19.48
C TRP A 29 3.57 5.35 -19.76
N LEU A 30 4.14 4.78 -20.82
CA LEU A 30 3.87 3.42 -21.30
C LEU A 30 5.17 2.64 -21.56
N GLU A 31 6.14 2.81 -20.66
CA GLU A 31 7.44 2.14 -20.76
C GLU A 31 7.41 0.77 -20.08
N ASN A 32 8.08 -0.23 -20.69
CA ASN A 32 8.26 -1.56 -20.11
C ASN A 32 9.49 -1.58 -19.17
N GLU A 33 9.51 -0.65 -18.22
CA GLU A 33 10.59 -0.45 -17.25
C GLU A 33 10.03 -0.43 -15.81
N ALA A 34 10.93 -0.49 -14.82
CA ALA A 34 10.52 -0.30 -13.44
C ALA A 34 9.90 1.09 -13.26
N CYS A 35 8.81 1.18 -12.48
CA CYS A 35 8.15 2.46 -12.20
C CYS A 35 9.18 3.43 -11.60
N PRO A 36 9.44 4.59 -12.24
CA PRO A 36 10.52 5.48 -11.83
C PRO A 36 10.18 6.34 -10.61
N VAL A 37 8.95 6.23 -10.09
CA VAL A 37 8.44 7.07 -9.00
C VAL A 37 7.99 6.23 -7.82
N ILE A 38 8.12 6.83 -6.63
CA ILE A 38 7.61 6.25 -5.39
C ILE A 38 6.07 6.35 -5.43
N PRO A 39 5.33 5.25 -5.19
CA PRO A 39 3.88 5.29 -5.16
C PRO A 39 3.35 6.07 -3.94
N GLU A 40 2.12 6.55 -4.05
CA GLU A 40 1.41 7.17 -2.91
C GLU A 40 0.85 6.11 -1.97
N LEU A 41 0.32 5.03 -2.54
CA LEU A 41 -0.26 3.91 -1.80
C LEU A 41 0.37 2.59 -2.23
N VAL A 42 0.69 1.77 -1.23
CA VAL A 42 1.00 0.34 -1.40
C VAL A 42 -0.04 -0.50 -0.65
N ILE A 43 -0.49 -1.58 -1.26
CA ILE A 43 -1.34 -2.59 -0.62
C ILE A 43 -0.60 -3.93 -0.63
N GLU A 44 -0.57 -4.57 0.53
CA GLU A 44 -0.09 -5.94 0.73
C GLU A 44 -1.24 -6.81 1.23
N ILE A 45 -1.36 -8.02 0.69
CA ILE A 45 -2.32 -9.03 1.10
C ILE A 45 -1.56 -10.11 1.83
N ILE A 46 -1.95 -10.39 3.08
CA ILE A 46 -1.30 -11.43 3.87
C ILE A 46 -1.48 -12.78 3.18
N SER A 47 -0.35 -13.37 2.76
CA SER A 47 -0.31 -14.69 2.14
C SER A 47 -0.21 -15.81 3.18
N PRO A 48 -0.58 -17.06 2.82
CA PRO A 48 -0.35 -18.20 3.70
C PRO A 48 1.11 -18.29 4.15
N GLY A 49 1.32 -18.38 5.47
CA GLY A 49 2.66 -18.47 6.07
C GLY A 49 3.31 -17.12 6.40
N GLN A 50 2.71 -16.00 5.99
CA GLN A 50 3.10 -14.67 6.48
C GLN A 50 2.32 -14.32 7.74
N THR A 51 2.97 -13.64 8.67
CA THR A 51 2.35 -13.10 9.87
C THR A 51 2.01 -11.64 9.70
N PHE A 52 1.10 -11.13 10.55
CA PHE A 52 0.85 -9.69 10.63
C PHE A 52 2.12 -8.92 11.04
N GLY A 53 2.99 -9.53 11.87
CA GLY A 53 4.28 -8.95 12.25
C GLY A 53 5.19 -8.70 11.04
N ASP A 54 5.32 -9.70 10.16
CA ASP A 54 6.11 -9.57 8.92
C ASP A 54 5.58 -8.42 8.04
N MET A 55 4.26 -8.23 8.03
CA MET A 55 3.64 -7.14 7.27
C MET A 55 3.83 -5.76 7.92
N ILE A 56 3.92 -5.68 9.25
CA ILE A 56 4.30 -4.42 9.93
C ILE A 56 5.72 -4.01 9.55
N ASP A 57 6.66 -4.96 9.46
CA ASP A 57 8.03 -4.68 9.06
C ASP A 57 8.08 -4.13 7.64
N LYS A 58 7.33 -4.74 6.70
CA LYS A 58 7.16 -4.22 5.34
C LYS A 58 6.53 -2.83 5.32
N ALA A 59 5.42 -2.63 6.04
CA ALA A 59 4.75 -1.33 6.09
C ALA A 59 5.69 -0.24 6.60
N THR A 60 6.46 -0.55 7.65
CA THR A 60 7.47 0.37 8.21
C THR A 60 8.56 0.69 7.18
N TYR A 61 9.06 -0.31 6.46
CA TYR A 61 10.02 -0.12 5.38
C TYR A 61 9.48 0.81 4.27
N TYR A 62 8.24 0.58 3.83
CA TYR A 62 7.59 1.40 2.81
C TYR A 62 7.41 2.86 3.25
N LEU A 63 6.94 3.10 4.47
CA LEU A 63 6.79 4.46 5.01
C LEU A 63 8.15 5.16 5.12
N GLN A 64 9.21 4.46 5.55
CA GLN A 64 10.57 5.00 5.58
C GLN A 64 11.12 5.30 4.18
N ALA A 65 10.67 4.58 3.15
CA ALA A 65 11.00 4.83 1.76
C ALA A 65 10.22 5.99 1.13
N GLY A 66 9.31 6.65 1.87
CA GLY A 66 8.56 7.82 1.42
C GLY A 66 7.19 7.52 0.81
N ILE A 67 6.68 6.28 0.94
CA ILE A 67 5.30 5.95 0.60
C ILE A 67 4.38 6.60 1.65
N LEU A 68 3.27 7.19 1.21
CA LEU A 68 2.40 7.98 2.09
C LEU A 68 1.42 7.10 2.86
N LEU A 69 0.93 6.04 2.21
CA LEU A 69 -0.14 5.19 2.71
C LEU A 69 0.19 3.72 2.46
N VAL A 70 0.03 2.88 3.47
CA VAL A 70 0.18 1.43 3.32
C VAL A 70 -1.07 0.73 3.86
N TRP A 71 -1.66 -0.15 3.08
CA TRP A 71 -2.76 -1.01 3.51
C TRP A 71 -2.29 -2.45 3.64
N ILE A 72 -2.52 -3.04 4.80
CA ILE A 72 -2.33 -4.47 5.03
C ILE A 72 -3.71 -5.12 5.06
N VAL A 73 -3.96 -6.02 4.11
CA VAL A 73 -5.21 -6.76 3.97
C VAL A 73 -5.06 -8.14 4.58
N ASP A 74 -5.81 -8.40 5.64
CA ASP A 74 -5.93 -9.73 6.23
C ASP A 74 -7.25 -10.36 5.77
N THR A 75 -7.15 -11.32 4.85
CA THR A 75 -8.30 -12.01 4.26
C THR A 75 -8.97 -12.99 5.23
N ILE A 76 -8.23 -13.49 6.24
CA ILE A 76 -8.75 -14.43 7.23
C ILE A 76 -9.55 -13.68 8.28
N SER A 77 -9.00 -12.59 8.83
CA SER A 77 -9.70 -11.76 9.82
C SER A 77 -10.67 -10.75 9.20
N GLN A 78 -10.66 -10.65 7.87
CA GLN A 78 -11.46 -9.71 7.07
C GLN A 78 -11.27 -8.27 7.53
N THR A 79 -10.01 -7.87 7.64
CA THR A 79 -9.63 -6.51 8.04
C THR A 79 -8.71 -5.87 7.04
N ILE A 80 -8.70 -4.54 7.09
CA ILE A 80 -7.71 -3.71 6.41
C ILE A 80 -7.11 -2.80 7.47
N THR A 81 -5.80 -2.91 7.70
CA THR A 81 -5.08 -1.99 8.59
C THR A 81 -4.35 -0.96 7.74
N VAL A 82 -4.64 0.30 8.01
CA VAL A 82 -4.09 1.46 7.31
C VAL A 82 -2.96 2.06 8.14
N PHE A 83 -1.80 2.21 7.53
CA PHE A 83 -0.61 2.81 8.11
C PHE A 83 -0.25 4.12 7.40
N THR A 84 0.12 5.12 8.18
CA THR A 84 0.71 6.39 7.71
C THR A 84 1.93 6.71 8.56
N ALA A 85 2.78 7.63 8.12
CA ALA A 85 3.96 8.04 8.89
C ALA A 85 3.62 8.90 10.12
N SER A 86 2.46 9.55 10.15
CA SER A 86 2.11 10.58 11.15
C SER A 86 1.07 10.14 12.18
N SER A 87 0.51 8.93 12.06
CA SER A 87 -0.53 8.44 12.96
C SER A 87 -0.30 6.99 13.39
N LEU A 88 -0.96 6.60 14.48
CA LEU A 88 -1.08 5.18 14.80
C LEU A 88 -1.84 4.44 13.69
N PRO A 89 -1.54 3.14 13.46
CA PRO A 89 -2.28 2.33 12.51
C PRO A 89 -3.75 2.22 12.90
N VAL A 90 -4.65 2.24 11.92
CA VAL A 90 -6.09 2.11 12.12
C VAL A 90 -6.60 0.87 11.40
N THR A 91 -7.25 -0.03 12.13
CA THR A 91 -7.85 -1.24 11.56
C THR A 91 -9.34 -1.04 11.30
N PHE A 92 -9.75 -1.30 10.07
CA PHE A 92 -11.13 -1.22 9.60
C PHE A 92 -11.69 -2.63 9.39
N ARG A 93 -13.00 -2.80 9.66
CA ARG A 93 -13.75 -4.06 9.50
C ARG A 93 -15.18 -3.79 9.04
N GLY A 94 -15.79 -4.77 8.39
CA GLY A 94 -17.20 -4.73 8.01
C GLY A 94 -17.52 -3.49 7.17
N ASN A 95 -18.51 -2.71 7.61
CA ASN A 95 -18.99 -1.52 6.89
C ASN A 95 -18.30 -0.21 7.32
N GLN A 96 -17.20 -0.27 8.07
CA GLN A 96 -16.43 0.93 8.38
C GLN A 96 -15.83 1.49 7.08
N ILE A 97 -16.10 2.76 6.82
CA ILE A 97 -15.63 3.46 5.61
C ILE A 97 -14.14 3.76 5.77
N ILE A 98 -13.37 3.36 4.76
CA ILE A 98 -11.99 3.77 4.56
C ILE A 98 -12.01 4.91 3.55
N SER A 99 -11.44 6.04 3.94
CA SER A 99 -11.25 7.23 3.13
C SER A 99 -9.91 7.87 3.49
N HIS A 100 -9.23 8.49 2.54
CA HIS A 100 -7.97 9.21 2.78
C HIS A 100 -7.87 10.43 1.86
N GLU A 101 -7.22 11.50 2.32
CA GLU A 101 -7.12 12.76 1.57
C GLU A 101 -6.42 12.64 0.21
N ILE A 102 -5.55 11.64 0.04
CA ILE A 102 -4.88 11.35 -1.24
C ILE A 102 -5.77 10.57 -2.22
N LEU A 103 -6.89 10.02 -1.74
CA LEU A 103 -7.86 9.23 -2.50
C LEU A 103 -9.24 9.91 -2.38
N THR A 104 -9.33 11.17 -2.81
CA THR A 104 -10.47 12.06 -2.53
C THR A 104 -11.84 11.51 -2.92
N ASP A 105 -11.91 10.70 -3.97
CA ASP A 105 -13.17 10.14 -4.49
C ASP A 105 -13.37 8.66 -4.12
N LEU A 106 -12.46 8.08 -3.33
CA LEU A 106 -12.55 6.69 -2.90
C LEU A 106 -13.07 6.59 -1.47
N GLU A 107 -14.31 6.16 -1.36
CA GLU A 107 -14.87 5.62 -0.13
C GLU A 107 -15.16 4.14 -0.34
N ILE A 108 -14.51 3.29 0.47
CA ILE A 108 -14.67 1.85 0.35
C ILE A 108 -14.69 1.17 1.72
N THR A 109 -15.44 0.09 1.85
CA THR A 109 -15.50 -0.69 3.09
C THR A 109 -14.80 -2.05 2.90
N PRO A 110 -14.22 -2.62 3.98
CA PRO A 110 -13.74 -4.00 3.96
C PRO A 110 -14.82 -4.99 3.49
N HIS A 111 -16.08 -4.80 3.91
CA HIS A 111 -17.19 -5.65 3.47
C HIS A 111 -17.34 -5.63 1.94
N THR A 112 -17.35 -4.46 1.31
CA THR A 112 -17.44 -4.34 -0.15
C THR A 112 -16.24 -5.02 -0.84
N ILE A 113 -15.03 -4.87 -0.32
CA ILE A 113 -13.82 -5.48 -0.88
C ILE A 113 -13.92 -7.01 -0.82
N PHE A 114 -14.18 -7.56 0.37
CA PHE A 114 -14.23 -9.02 0.55
C PHE A 114 -15.44 -9.66 -0.13
N GLN A 115 -16.58 -8.96 -0.21
CA GLN A 115 -17.75 -9.40 -0.97
C GLN A 115 -17.43 -9.48 -2.47
N ARG A 116 -16.82 -8.44 -3.05
CA ARG A 116 -16.40 -8.45 -4.46
C ARG A 116 -15.33 -9.50 -4.76
N ALA A 117 -14.47 -9.79 -3.79
CA ALA A 117 -13.50 -10.88 -3.89
C ALA A 117 -14.12 -12.28 -3.73
N GLY A 118 -15.42 -12.39 -3.42
CA GLY A 118 -16.09 -13.68 -3.20
C GLY A 118 -15.72 -14.37 -1.89
N LEU A 119 -15.12 -13.65 -0.93
CA LEU A 119 -14.68 -14.17 0.36
C LEU A 119 -15.78 -14.12 1.42
N ILE A 120 -16.81 -13.31 1.20
CA ILE A 120 -18.03 -13.24 2.01
C ILE A 120 -19.26 -13.04 1.12
N ARG A 121 -20.46 -13.34 1.66
CA ARG A 121 -21.74 -13.19 0.98
C ARG A 121 -22.42 -11.88 1.38
#